data_AF-A0AAU9NYB1-F1
#
_entry.id   AF-A0AAU9NYB1-F1
#
_cell.length_a   1.000
_cell.length_b   1.000
_cell.length_c   1.000
_cell.angle_alpha   90.00
_cell.angle_beta   90.00
_cell.angle_gamma   90.00
#
_symmetry.space_group_name_H-M   'P 1'
#
loop_
_entity.id
_entity.type
_entity.pdbx_description
1 polymer ?
#
loop_
_entity_poly.entity_id
_entity_poly.type
_entity_poly.pdbx_seq_one_letter_code
_entity_poly.pdbx_strand_id
1 'polypeptide(L)'
;MLLVFEYMPNGNLRECLDGVSEKCLDWGARIEVAIGAARGLEYLHEAAAPRILHRDVKSTNILLDENWRAKITDLGMAKSLVK
;
A
#
# COMPACT_ATOMS: atom_id res chain seq x y z
N MET A 1 -9.60 -4.47 -20.90
CA MET A 1 -9.03 -5.41 -19.92
C MET A 1 -9.64 -5.08 -18.57
N LEU A 2 -10.19 -6.07 -17.86
CA LEU A 2 -10.78 -5.89 -16.53
C LEU A 2 -9.87 -6.60 -15.51
N LEU A 3 -9.55 -5.92 -14.42
CA LEU A 3 -8.85 -6.52 -13.27
C LEU A 3 -9.80 -6.51 -12.08
N VAL A 4 -9.91 -7.65 -11.39
CA VAL A 4 -10.75 -7.80 -10.21
C VAL A 4 -9.82 -8.04 -9.02
N PHE A 5 -9.91 -7.18 -8.01
CA PHE A 5 -9.13 -7.24 -6.79
C PHE A 5 -10.06 -7.32 -5.57
N GLU A 6 -9.50 -7.71 -4.44
CA GLU A 6 -10.16 -7.51 -3.15
C GLU A 6 -10.46 -6.02 -2.91
N TYR A 7 -11.60 -5.77 -2.26
CA TYR A 7 -12.04 -4.42 -1.93
C TYR A 7 -11.34 -3.92 -0.66
N MET A 8 -10.92 -2.66 -0.66
CA MET A 8 -10.23 -2.00 0.45
C MET A 8 -11.18 -0.98 1.11
N PRO A 9 -11.94 -1.38 2.14
CA PRO A 9 -13.05 -0.57 2.65
C PRO A 9 -12.63 0.71 3.37
N ASN A 10 -11.37 0.81 3.82
CA ASN A 10 -10.86 2.01 4.47
C ASN A 10 -10.13 2.95 3.48
N GLY A 11 -10.23 2.70 2.17
CA GLY A 11 -9.71 3.59 1.15
C GLY A 11 -8.18 3.65 1.13
N ASN A 12 -7.64 4.80 0.71
CA ASN A 12 -6.19 5.03 0.68
C ASN A 12 -5.71 5.81 1.91
N LEU A 13 -4.41 5.68 2.22
CA LEU A 13 -3.81 6.30 3.40
C LEU A 13 -3.89 7.84 3.38
N ARG A 14 -3.92 8.51 2.21
CA ARG A 14 -4.09 9.97 2.15
C ARG A 14 -5.41 10.39 2.80
N GLU A 15 -6.51 9.77 2.41
CA GLU A 15 -7.86 10.08 2.92
C GLU A 15 -7.95 9.91 4.46
N CYS A 16 -7.28 8.90 5.00
CA CYS A 16 -7.24 8.66 6.44
C CYS A 16 -6.35 9.66 7.19
N LEU A 17 -5.29 10.17 6.56
CA LEU A 17 -4.38 11.15 7.15
C LEU A 17 -4.95 12.57 7.11
N ASP A 18 -5.69 12.90 6.05
CA ASP A 18 -6.31 14.21 5.85
C ASP A 18 -7.56 14.41 6.73
N GLY A 19 -7.99 13.37 7.47
CA GLY A 19 -9.15 13.43 8.35
C GLY A 19 -10.48 13.51 7.59
N VAL A 20 -10.48 13.19 6.28
CA VAL A 20 -11.68 13.15 5.43
C VAL A 20 -12.49 11.88 5.70
N SER A 21 -11.82 10.82 6.13
CA SER A 21 -12.45 9.60 6.64
C SER A 21 -13.07 9.85 8.02
N GLU A 22 -14.32 9.41 8.23
CA GLU A 22 -14.94 9.33 9.58
C GLU A 22 -14.09 8.52 10.57
N LYS A 23 -13.20 7.69 10.04
CA LYS A 23 -12.28 6.86 10.79
C LYS A 23 -10.87 7.45 10.72
N CYS A 24 -10.50 8.20 11.75
CA CYS A 24 -9.17 8.79 11.88
C CYS A 24 -8.19 7.75 12.45
N LEU A 25 -6.98 7.67 11.87
CA LEU A 25 -5.94 6.79 12.40
C LEU A 25 -5.33 7.40 13.67
N ASP A 26 -5.44 6.68 14.79
CA ASP A 26 -4.64 6.97 15.97
C ASP A 26 -3.15 6.73 15.71
N TRP A 27 -2.30 7.11 16.67
CA TRP A 27 -0.86 6.98 16.50
C TRP A 27 -0.40 5.51 16.36
N GLY A 28 -1.02 4.59 17.08
CA GLY A 28 -0.68 3.16 17.00
C GLY A 28 -0.99 2.59 15.62
N ALA A 29 -2.17 2.88 15.09
CA ALA A 29 -2.58 2.46 13.76
C ALA A 29 -1.66 3.05 12.66
N ARG A 30 -1.18 4.28 12.82
CA ARG A 30 -0.19 4.88 11.89
C ARG A 30 1.12 4.10 11.85
N ILE A 31 1.59 3.64 13.00
CA ILE A 31 2.81 2.82 13.09
C ILE A 31 2.60 1.46 12.41
N GLU A 32 1.47 0.80 12.67
CA GLU A 32 1.14 -0.48 12.03
C GLU A 32 1.02 -0.36 10.50
N VAL A 33 0.39 0.71 10.01
CA VAL A 33 0.33 1.02 8.58
C VAL A 33 1.73 1.23 7.99
N ALA A 34 2.59 1.99 8.67
CA ALA A 34 3.96 2.23 8.20
C ALA A 34 4.78 0.93 8.12
N ILE A 35 4.66 0.06 9.14
CA ILE A 35 5.30 -1.26 9.15
C ILE A 35 4.75 -2.13 8.02
N GLY A 36 3.44 -2.15 7.82
CA GLY A 36 2.79 -2.91 6.74
C GLY A 36 3.25 -2.45 5.35
N ALA A 37 3.32 -1.14 5.12
CA ALA A 37 3.80 -0.58 3.86
C ALA A 37 5.28 -0.93 3.62
N ALA A 38 6.12 -0.83 4.66
CA ALA A 38 7.54 -1.21 4.58
C ALA A 38 7.72 -2.69 4.25
N ARG A 39 6.93 -3.59 4.86
CA ARG A 39 6.92 -5.03 4.54
C ARG A 39 6.48 -5.30 3.11
N GLY A 40 5.47 -4.58 2.62
CA GLY A 40 5.03 -4.67 1.23
C GLY A 40 6.15 -4.30 0.25
N LEU A 41 6.90 -3.23 0.55
CA LEU A 41 8.06 -2.81 -0.26
C LEU A 41 9.23 -3.79 -0.16
N GLU A 42 9.55 -4.28 1.04
CA GLU A 42 10.55 -5.33 1.25
C GLU A 42 10.24 -6.57 0.40
N TYR A 43 8.98 -7.00 0.39
CA TYR A 43 8.55 -8.12 -0.45
C TYR A 43 8.83 -7.87 -1.93
N LEU A 44 8.46 -6.69 -2.46
CA LEU A 44 8.71 -6.34 -3.86
C LEU A 44 10.21 -6.33 -4.19
N HIS A 45 11.05 -5.84 -3.27
CA HIS A 45 12.48 -5.68 -3.51
C HIS A 45 13.28 -6.98 -3.36
N GLU A 46 12.92 -7.84 -2.41
CA GLU A 46 13.77 -8.98 -2.02
C GLU A 46 13.14 -10.33 -2.34
N ALA A 47 11.83 -10.49 -2.13
CA ALA A 47 11.15 -11.78 -2.21
C ALA A 47 10.42 -12.02 -3.54
N ALA A 48 9.94 -10.96 -4.20
CA ALA A 48 9.31 -11.08 -5.50
C ALA A 48 10.31 -11.60 -6.54
N ALA A 49 9.85 -12.51 -7.39
CA ALA A 49 10.64 -13.12 -8.46
C ALA A 49 9.89 -12.96 -9.80
N PRO A 50 10.37 -12.07 -10.70
CA PRO A 50 11.53 -11.20 -10.57
C PRO A 50 11.31 -10.08 -9.53
N ARG A 51 12.41 -9.51 -9.01
CA ARG A 51 12.35 -8.36 -8.10
C ARG A 51 11.67 -7.18 -8.79
N ILE A 52 10.89 -6.40 -8.05
CA ILE A 52 10.07 -5.32 -8.59
C ILE A 52 10.44 -4.01 -7.90
N LEU A 53 10.83 -3.00 -8.67
CA LEU A 53 10.97 -1.63 -8.18
C LEU A 53 9.66 -0.86 -8.41
N HIS A 54 8.99 -0.42 -7.33
CA HIS A 54 7.67 0.24 -7.41
C HIS A 54 7.70 1.61 -8.13
N ARG A 55 8.70 2.46 -7.80
CA ARG A 55 8.95 3.82 -8.32
C ARG A 55 7.90 4.90 -8.06
N ASP A 56 6.68 4.56 -7.65
CA ASP A 56 5.63 5.55 -7.30
C ASP A 56 5.04 5.32 -5.89
N VAL A 57 5.90 5.31 -4.87
CA VAL A 57 5.46 5.10 -3.48
C VAL A 57 4.98 6.43 -2.90
N LYS A 58 3.69 6.49 -2.56
CA LYS A 58 3.02 7.65 -1.95
C LYS A 58 1.76 7.19 -1.21
N SER A 59 1.22 8.03 -0.33
CA SER A 59 0.07 7.66 0.51
C SER A 59 -1.21 7.32 -0.27
N THR A 60 -1.40 7.84 -1.49
CA THR A 60 -2.55 7.45 -2.34
C THR A 60 -2.42 6.04 -2.91
N ASN A 61 -1.19 5.49 -2.95
CA ASN A 61 -0.88 4.16 -3.48
C ASN A 61 -0.68 3.13 -2.33
N ILE A 62 -1.15 3.48 -1.13
CA ILE A 62 -1.22 2.58 0.01
C ILE A 62 -2.69 2.46 0.37
N LEU A 63 -3.28 1.30 0.13
CA LEU A 63 -4.67 1.00 0.47
C LEU A 63 -4.76 0.31 1.83
N LEU A 64 -5.88 0.50 2.51
CA LEU A 64 -6.12 -0.04 3.85
C LEU A 64 -7.32 -1.01 3.83
N ASP A 65 -7.10 -2.23 4.30
CA ASP A 65 -8.17 -3.21 4.50
C ASP A 65 -9.04 -2.86 5.71
N GLU A 66 -10.07 -3.66 6.02
CA GLU A 66 -10.97 -3.42 7.15
C GLU A 66 -10.27 -3.35 8.53
N ASN A 67 -9.08 -3.94 8.64
CA ASN A 67 -8.28 -4.00 9.86
C ASN A 67 -7.10 -3.01 9.86
N TRP A 68 -7.12 -2.01 8.98
CA TRP A 68 -6.06 -1.01 8.82
C TRP A 68 -4.71 -1.57 8.36
N ARG A 69 -4.71 -2.75 7.72
CA ARG A 69 -3.46 -3.29 7.17
C ARG A 69 -3.19 -2.65 5.83
N ALA A 70 -1.95 -2.19 5.68
CA ALA A 70 -1.47 -1.54 4.47
C ALA A 70 -1.20 -2.55 3.35
N LYS A 71 -1.65 -2.21 2.13
CA LYS A 71 -1.30 -2.90 0.89
C LYS A 71 -0.80 -1.88 -0.14
N ILE A 72 0.37 -2.16 -0.71
CA ILE A 72 0.96 -1.35 -1.79
C ILE A 72 0.19 -1.63 -3.09
N THR A 73 -0.20 -0.59 -3.81
CA THR A 73 -0.93 -0.68 -5.09
C THR A 73 -0.31 0.24 -6.15
N ASP A 74 -0.86 0.19 -7.36
CA ASP A 74 -0.42 0.97 -8.53
C ASP A 74 1.02 0.68 -8.97
N LEU A 75 1.17 -0.52 -9.53
CA LEU A 75 2.40 -0.95 -10.20
C LEU A 75 2.50 -0.44 -11.65
N GLY A 76 1.72 0.58 -12.05
CA GLY A 76 1.75 1.11 -13.43
C GLY A 76 3.11 1.70 -13.82
N MET A 77 3.85 2.21 -12.83
CA MET A 77 5.23 2.67 -12.97
C MET A 77 6.25 1.62 -12.53
N ALA A 78 5.85 0.40 -12.17
CA ALA A 78 6.80 -0.58 -11.64
C ALA A 78 7.77 -1.07 -12.73
N LYS A 79 8.98 -1.46 -12.33
CA LYS A 79 9.96 -2.09 -13.22
C LYS A 79 10.41 -3.41 -12.65
N SER A 80 10.29 -4.46 -13.45
CA SER A 80 10.92 -5.74 -13.16
C SER A 80 12.44 -5.62 -13.31
N LEU A 81 13.16 -6.00 -12.26
CA LEU A 81 14.60 -6.17 -12.27
C LEU A 81 14.89 -7.62 -12.65
N VAL A 82 14.84 -7.89 -13.95
CA VAL A 82 15.37 -9.14 -14.51
C VAL A 82 16.89 -9.02 -14.46
N LYS A 83 17.55 -9.99 -13.87
CA LYS A 83 19.02 -10.08 -13.87
C LYS A 83 19.54 -10.36 -15.27
#